data_AF-A0A0S9KEU4-F1
#
_entry.id   AF-A0A0S9KEU4-F1
#
_cell.length_a   1.000
_cell.length_b   1.000
_cell.length_c   1.000
_cell.angle_alpha   90.00
_cell.angle_beta   90.00
_cell.angle_gamma   90.00
#
_symmetry.space_group_name_H-M   'P 1'
#
loop_
_entity.id
_entity.type
_entity.pdbx_description
1 polymer ?
#
loop_
_entity_poly.entity_id
_entity_poly.type
_entity_poly.pdbx_seq_one_letter_code
_entity_poly.pdbx_strand_id
1 'polypeptide(L)'
;MPAAATTTSSTAKKAAVAAAGATAKKAAPKRRTVSKKAAEVVIKDAVADTSWMDENSVIIDGHMFIFAEEDAAVVTITSEDARMLIGRNTRNRKPSAENLNKIITDLNNGDYVFNGQSISITKTGLIADGQHRLLGCMETGVSIRNVVVTGVDDENVKNVDTGKARTLIDILEYAGEVNTIGLATAIKAIQGWELGERVPGSAPKGKITINTGVEFLRQHPELRDIAREAQGLSKRVPGLTMKQLAILIWAFDRIDEESELDRKAFFEKLIKGSGLAEGDPILALRNFLARDSASAKKATPYHRFAITAKAWNLHRDGAIVGTLKFKAGGEKAEAFPEPM
;
A
#
# COMPACT_ATOMS: atom_id res chain seq x y z
N MET A 1 10.39 40.06 -59.64
CA MET A 1 10.81 38.64 -59.72
C MET A 1 12.18 38.52 -59.05
N PRO A 2 12.59 37.36 -58.51
CA PRO A 2 12.18 36.73 -57.26
C PRO A 2 13.34 36.67 -56.21
N ALA A 3 13.02 36.11 -55.03
CA ALA A 3 13.88 35.30 -54.15
C ALA A 3 15.13 35.90 -53.48
N ALA A 4 15.13 35.89 -52.13
CA ALA A 4 16.17 35.22 -51.36
C ALA A 4 15.65 34.88 -49.95
N ALA A 5 15.55 33.58 -49.68
CA ALA A 5 15.13 32.98 -48.42
C ALA A 5 16.19 33.17 -47.33
N THR A 6 15.77 33.49 -46.11
CA THR A 6 16.61 33.41 -44.92
C THR A 6 16.24 32.15 -44.13
N THR A 7 17.02 31.10 -44.34
CA THR A 7 17.08 29.90 -43.50
C THR A 7 17.65 30.26 -42.13
N THR A 8 16.81 30.33 -41.09
CA THR A 8 17.25 30.32 -39.69
C THR A 8 17.53 28.88 -39.24
N SER A 9 18.82 28.55 -39.06
CA SER A 9 19.27 27.25 -38.56
C SER A 9 19.00 27.09 -37.06
N SER A 10 18.08 26.17 -36.75
CA SER A 10 17.99 25.11 -35.73
C SER A 10 19.07 24.90 -34.63
N THR A 11 20.00 25.81 -34.34
CA THR A 11 21.13 25.52 -33.43
C THR A 11 21.14 26.33 -32.13
N ALA A 12 20.24 27.32 -31.98
CA ALA A 12 20.18 28.15 -30.77
C ALA A 12 19.17 27.66 -29.70
N LYS A 13 18.31 26.67 -29.99
CA LYS A 13 17.29 26.17 -29.05
C LYS A 13 17.72 24.95 -28.23
N LYS A 14 18.94 24.45 -28.43
CA LYS A 14 19.46 23.24 -27.76
C LYS A 14 20.43 23.52 -26.60
N ALA A 15 20.69 24.79 -26.28
CA ALA A 15 21.63 25.18 -25.22
C ALA A 15 20.97 25.70 -23.93
N ALA A 16 19.64 25.82 -23.86
CA ALA A 16 18.93 26.38 -22.70
C ALA A 16 18.23 25.32 -21.81
N VAL A 17 18.42 24.02 -22.07
CA VAL A 17 17.81 22.91 -21.27
C VAL A 17 18.86 22.12 -20.47
N ALA A 18 20.15 22.49 -20.56
CA ALA A 18 21.26 21.74 -19.92
C ALA A 18 21.78 22.33 -18.60
N ALA A 19 21.07 23.28 -17.96
CA ALA A 19 21.53 23.97 -16.76
C ALA A 19 20.48 24.03 -15.62
N ALA A 20 19.75 22.94 -15.39
CA ALA A 20 18.83 22.81 -14.25
C ALA A 20 18.95 21.46 -13.50
N GLY A 21 20.13 20.83 -13.55
CA GLY A 21 20.38 19.50 -12.97
C GLY A 21 21.57 19.48 -12.01
N ALA A 22 21.53 20.25 -10.92
CA ALA A 22 22.51 20.14 -9.84
C ALA A 22 21.93 20.58 -8.49
N THR A 23 20.78 20.02 -8.09
CA THR A 23 20.37 20.04 -6.68
C THR A 23 21.00 18.84 -5.97
N ALA A 24 21.87 19.12 -5.01
CA ALA A 24 22.56 18.15 -4.18
C ALA A 24 21.58 17.09 -3.62
N LYS A 25 21.81 15.81 -3.93
CA LYS A 25 21.21 14.67 -3.24
C LYS A 25 21.61 14.74 -1.76
N LYS A 26 20.76 15.33 -0.92
CA LYS A 26 20.80 15.08 0.52
C LYS A 26 20.46 13.61 0.71
N ALA A 27 21.40 12.83 1.24
CA ALA A 27 21.19 11.42 1.54
C ALA A 27 19.98 11.28 2.46
N ALA A 28 19.00 10.45 2.05
CA ALA A 28 17.89 10.08 2.91
C ALA A 28 18.44 9.44 4.20
N PRO A 29 17.93 9.80 5.39
CA PRO A 29 18.40 9.24 6.64
C PRO A 29 18.21 7.71 6.62
N LYS A 30 19.23 6.97 7.04
CA LYS A 30 19.18 5.51 7.13
C LYS A 30 17.97 5.09 7.99
N ARG A 31 17.07 4.29 7.43
CA ARG A 31 15.91 3.71 8.13
C ARG A 31 16.37 2.97 9.40
N ARG A 32 16.07 3.52 10.58
CA ARG A 32 16.10 2.78 11.84
C ARG A 32 14.73 2.15 12.04
N THR A 33 14.63 0.83 11.87
CA THR A 33 13.54 0.05 12.48
C THR A 33 13.79 0.00 13.97
N VAL A 34 12.87 0.56 14.77
CA VAL A 34 12.97 0.53 16.22
C VAL A 34 12.68 -0.89 16.70
N SER A 35 13.69 -1.55 17.26
CA SER A 35 13.48 -2.84 17.93
C SER A 35 12.68 -2.61 19.22
N LYS A 36 11.93 -3.63 19.67
CA LYS A 36 11.17 -3.60 20.92
C LYS A 36 12.00 -3.12 22.13
N LYS A 37 13.30 -3.43 22.13
CA LYS A 37 14.27 -3.04 23.15
C LYS A 37 14.64 -1.55 23.09
N ALA A 38 14.66 -0.95 21.90
CA ALA A 38 14.95 0.48 21.72
C ALA A 38 13.79 1.37 22.20
N ALA A 39 12.54 0.97 21.94
CA ALA A 39 11.37 1.67 22.48
C ALA A 39 11.31 1.61 24.02
N GLU A 40 11.67 0.47 24.62
CA GLU A 40 11.77 0.32 26.08
C GLU A 40 12.90 1.18 26.70
N VAL A 41 13.99 1.42 25.98
CA VAL A 41 15.09 2.30 26.45
C VAL A 41 14.69 3.77 26.40
N VAL A 42 14.05 4.22 25.32
CA VAL A 42 13.55 5.61 25.19
C VAL A 42 12.56 5.97 26.31
N ILE A 43 11.69 5.03 26.68
CA ILE A 43 10.75 5.22 27.81
C ILE A 43 11.53 5.38 29.13
N LYS A 44 12.56 4.57 29.37
CA LYS A 44 13.36 4.65 30.60
C LYS A 44 14.16 5.95 30.71
N ASP A 45 14.72 6.42 29.60
CA ASP A 45 15.52 7.66 29.57
C ASP A 45 14.64 8.91 29.75
N ALA A 46 13.37 8.87 29.31
CA ALA A 46 12.41 9.96 29.51
C ALA A 46 11.93 10.09 30.98
N VAL A 47 11.98 9.02 31.77
CA VAL A 47 11.54 9.00 33.18
C VAL A 47 12.59 9.61 34.13
N ALA A 48 13.85 9.70 33.70
CA ALA A 48 14.99 10.00 34.58
C ALA A 48 15.23 11.50 34.88
N ASP A 49 14.50 12.43 34.24
CA ASP A 49 14.69 13.88 34.42
C ASP A 49 13.34 14.63 34.56
N THR A 50 12.73 14.54 35.74
CA THR A 50 11.36 15.03 36.01
C THR A 50 11.28 16.04 37.15
N SER A 51 12.41 16.59 37.64
CA SER A 51 12.45 17.50 38.79
C SER A 51 11.83 18.88 38.58
N TRP A 52 11.41 19.20 37.34
CA TRP A 52 10.84 20.48 36.91
C TRP A 52 9.37 20.39 36.47
N MET A 53 8.72 19.23 36.62
CA MET A 53 7.34 19.01 36.18
C MET A 53 6.33 19.36 37.27
N ASP A 54 5.34 20.19 36.95
CA ASP A 54 4.09 20.24 37.72
C ASP A 54 3.40 18.87 37.59
N GLU A 55 3.00 18.31 38.73
CA GLU A 55 2.36 16.99 38.82
C GLU A 55 0.92 17.02 38.28
N ASN A 56 0.29 18.20 38.20
CA ASN A 56 -1.14 18.33 37.93
C ASN A 56 -1.49 19.08 36.64
N SER A 57 -0.50 19.60 35.91
CA SER A 57 -0.73 20.36 34.68
C SER A 57 0.37 20.20 33.63
N VAL A 58 0.05 20.58 32.40
CA VAL A 58 1.03 20.71 31.30
C VAL A 58 0.67 21.85 30.37
N ILE A 59 1.67 22.58 29.89
CA ILE A 59 1.49 23.58 28.83
C ILE A 59 1.93 22.96 27.50
N ILE A 60 1.06 22.96 26.50
CA ILE A 60 1.37 22.49 25.14
C ILE A 60 0.86 23.53 24.15
N ASP A 61 1.73 24.00 23.26
CA ASP A 61 1.38 25.02 22.25
C ASP A 61 0.73 26.29 22.87
N GLY A 62 1.20 26.68 24.06
CA GLY A 62 0.66 27.81 24.82
C GLY A 62 -0.67 27.55 25.54
N HIS A 63 -1.25 26.36 25.41
CA HIS A 63 -2.46 25.95 26.11
C HIS A 63 -2.11 25.24 27.42
N MET A 64 -2.63 25.74 28.55
CA MET A 64 -2.49 25.10 29.86
C MET A 64 -3.59 24.04 30.00
N PHE A 65 -3.19 22.79 30.19
CA PHE A 65 -4.09 21.70 30.51
C PHE A 65 -3.96 21.33 31.99
N ILE A 66 -5.06 21.42 32.72
CA ILE A 66 -5.15 20.96 34.11
C ILE A 66 -5.72 19.55 34.08
N PHE A 67 -4.97 18.55 34.55
CA PHE A 67 -5.33 17.14 34.36
C PHE A 67 -6.68 16.78 34.99
N ALA A 68 -6.98 17.36 36.15
CA ALA A 68 -8.21 17.14 36.89
C ALA A 68 -9.47 17.73 36.20
N GLU A 69 -9.29 18.66 35.27
CA GLU A 69 -10.37 19.36 34.58
C GLU A 69 -10.63 18.77 33.19
N GLU A 70 -11.91 18.74 32.82
CA GLU A 70 -12.33 18.37 31.46
C GLU A 70 -12.04 19.53 30.52
N ASP A 71 -11.06 19.33 29.64
CA ASP A 71 -10.62 20.32 28.68
C ASP A 71 -10.18 19.63 27.38
N ALA A 72 -10.32 20.32 26.26
CA ALA A 72 -9.96 19.82 24.96
C ALA A 72 -9.53 20.93 24.00
N ALA A 73 -8.30 20.84 23.48
CA ALA A 73 -7.79 21.79 22.49
C ALA A 73 -6.97 21.10 21.39
N VAL A 74 -7.04 21.67 20.18
CA VAL A 74 -6.17 21.26 19.07
C VAL A 74 -4.83 21.97 19.22
N VAL A 75 -3.77 21.21 19.43
CA VAL A 75 -2.42 21.73 19.70
C VAL A 75 -1.38 21.07 18.80
N THR A 76 -0.27 21.77 18.59
CA THR A 76 0.93 21.22 17.97
C THR A 76 1.83 20.63 19.05
N ILE A 77 2.09 19.34 18.96
CA ILE A 77 2.88 18.59 19.92
C ILE A 77 4.27 18.36 19.35
N THR A 78 5.28 18.88 20.03
CA THR A 78 6.69 18.68 19.68
C THR A 78 7.22 17.36 20.28
N SER A 79 8.40 16.94 19.84
CA SER A 79 9.06 15.77 20.43
C SER A 79 9.40 15.96 21.90
N GLU A 80 9.58 17.21 22.36
CA GLU A 80 9.81 17.53 23.76
C GLU A 80 8.51 17.39 24.57
N ASP A 81 7.40 17.95 24.08
CA ASP A 81 6.08 17.75 24.70
C ASP A 81 5.73 16.26 24.80
N ALA A 82 6.03 15.49 23.74
CA ALA A 82 5.80 14.06 23.72
C ALA A 82 6.66 13.29 24.74
N ARG A 83 7.93 13.68 24.91
CA ARG A 83 8.81 13.14 25.96
C ARG A 83 8.25 13.46 27.35
N MET A 84 7.77 14.68 27.53
CA MET A 84 7.20 15.15 28.78
C MET A 84 5.94 14.36 29.18
N LEU A 85 5.08 14.07 28.21
CA LEU A 85 3.84 13.32 28.39
C LEU A 85 4.09 11.82 28.61
N ILE A 86 5.05 11.22 27.89
CA ILE A 86 5.38 9.80 28.03
C ILE A 86 6.18 9.52 29.32
N GLY A 87 7.06 10.44 29.74
CA GLY A 87 7.89 10.28 30.95
C GLY A 87 7.07 10.14 32.24
N ARG A 88 5.84 10.67 32.28
CA ARG A 88 4.91 10.52 33.41
C ARG A 88 4.23 9.15 33.47
N ASN A 89 4.32 8.35 32.40
CA ASN A 89 3.47 7.18 32.22
C ASN A 89 4.14 5.87 32.67
N THR A 90 4.11 5.61 33.98
CA THR A 90 4.79 4.47 34.63
C THR A 90 4.06 3.12 34.52
N ARG A 91 2.80 3.09 34.05
CA ARG A 91 1.92 1.91 34.12
C ARG A 91 1.28 1.46 32.79
N ASN A 92 1.67 2.03 31.65
CA ASN A 92 0.94 1.77 30.41
C ASN A 92 1.24 0.40 29.76
N ARG A 93 0.29 -0.06 28.94
CA ARG A 93 0.42 -1.28 28.14
C ARG A 93 1.64 -1.20 27.22
N LYS A 94 2.28 -2.34 26.97
CA LYS A 94 3.40 -2.40 25.99
C LYS A 94 2.89 -2.00 24.60
N PRO A 95 3.48 -0.98 23.95
CA PRO A 95 3.03 -0.54 22.63
C PRO A 95 3.25 -1.65 21.60
N SER A 96 2.24 -1.88 20.74
CA SER A 96 2.40 -2.74 19.56
C SER A 96 3.46 -2.16 18.61
N ALA A 97 4.51 -2.95 18.35
CA ALA A 97 5.57 -2.56 17.41
C ALA A 97 5.04 -2.37 15.99
N GLU A 98 3.99 -3.10 15.60
CA GLU A 98 3.39 -2.95 14.26
C GLU A 98 2.71 -1.58 14.11
N ASN A 99 1.88 -1.19 15.08
CA ASN A 99 1.18 0.10 15.04
C ASN A 99 2.14 1.28 15.17
N LEU A 100 3.16 1.15 16.03
CA LEU A 100 4.21 2.18 16.14
C LEU A 100 4.94 2.37 14.80
N ASN A 101 5.33 1.27 14.14
CA ASN A 101 6.01 1.35 12.84
C ASN A 101 5.14 1.94 11.73
N LYS A 102 3.80 1.78 11.80
CA LYS A 102 2.86 2.45 10.89
C LYS A 102 2.94 3.97 11.09
N ILE A 103 2.75 4.46 12.32
CA ILE A 103 2.82 5.90 12.63
C ILE A 103 4.18 6.50 12.26
N ILE A 104 5.29 5.83 12.60
CA ILE A 104 6.64 6.30 12.23
C ILE A 104 6.79 6.38 10.70
N THR A 105 6.24 5.42 9.96
CA THR A 105 6.27 5.46 8.49
C THR A 105 5.48 6.65 7.98
N ASP A 106 4.26 6.86 8.48
CA ASP A 106 3.39 7.96 8.04
C ASP A 106 4.01 9.33 8.33
N LEU A 107 4.62 9.51 9.52
CA LEU A 107 5.30 10.75 9.89
C LEU A 107 6.52 11.05 9.01
N ASN A 108 7.39 10.06 8.78
CA ASN A 108 8.60 10.26 7.95
C ASN A 108 8.26 10.55 6.48
N ASN A 109 7.14 10.03 6.00
CA ASN A 109 6.68 10.28 4.64
C ASN A 109 5.92 11.60 4.49
N GLY A 110 5.53 12.26 5.60
CA GLY A 110 4.61 13.39 5.56
C GLY A 110 3.15 13.00 5.29
N ASP A 111 2.80 11.72 5.43
CA ASP A 111 1.46 11.17 5.24
C ASP A 111 0.56 11.36 6.48
N TYR A 112 1.12 11.86 7.59
CA TYR A 112 0.38 12.10 8.82
C TYR A 112 -0.53 13.33 8.67
N VAL A 113 -1.84 13.10 8.68
CA VAL A 113 -2.86 14.14 8.56
C VAL A 113 -3.68 14.21 9.84
N PHE A 114 -4.00 15.44 10.29
CA PHE A 114 -4.94 15.65 11.39
C PHE A 114 -6.29 15.01 11.06
N ASN A 115 -6.64 13.97 11.81
CA ASN A 115 -7.82 13.13 11.57
C ASN A 115 -8.83 13.17 12.73
N GLY A 116 -8.69 14.13 13.65
CA GLY A 116 -9.53 14.28 14.84
C GLY A 116 -9.24 13.27 15.97
N GLN A 117 -8.27 12.37 15.82
CA GLN A 117 -7.87 11.48 16.91
C GLN A 117 -7.17 12.26 18.02
N SER A 118 -7.58 11.98 19.26
CA SER A 118 -7.06 12.67 20.43
C SER A 118 -5.83 11.99 21.02
N ILE A 119 -5.19 12.74 21.92
CA ILE A 119 -4.28 12.26 22.95
C ILE A 119 -5.00 12.54 24.27
N SER A 120 -5.36 11.48 24.96
CA SER A 120 -6.20 11.57 26.16
C SER A 120 -5.35 11.39 27.40
N ILE A 121 -5.43 12.36 28.30
CA ILE A 121 -4.71 12.39 29.58
C ILE A 121 -5.74 12.22 30.70
N THR A 122 -5.44 11.33 31.64
CA THR A 122 -6.33 11.08 32.77
C THR A 122 -6.20 12.16 33.85
N LYS A 123 -7.12 12.16 34.82
CA LYS A 123 -7.08 13.04 36.00
C LYS A 123 -5.79 12.92 36.81
N THR A 124 -5.11 11.77 36.74
CA THR A 124 -3.82 11.51 37.39
C THR A 124 -2.60 11.74 36.48
N GLY A 125 -2.80 12.34 35.31
CA GLY A 125 -1.71 12.65 34.38
C GLY A 125 -1.20 11.46 33.56
N LEU A 126 -1.92 10.33 33.54
CA LEU A 126 -1.56 9.16 32.74
C LEU A 126 -2.06 9.30 31.30
N ILE A 127 -1.32 8.76 30.32
CA ILE A 127 -1.80 8.73 28.93
C ILE A 127 -2.75 7.54 28.75
N ALA A 128 -4.04 7.83 28.61
CA ALA A 128 -5.09 6.86 28.31
C ALA A 128 -5.09 6.43 26.83
N ASP A 129 -4.80 7.37 25.92
CA ASP A 129 -4.71 7.12 24.48
C ASP A 129 -3.73 8.09 23.80
N GLY A 130 -3.20 7.68 22.64
CA GLY A 130 -2.25 8.46 21.86
C GLY A 130 -0.79 8.06 22.08
N GLN A 131 -0.54 6.99 22.84
CA GLN A 131 0.83 6.52 23.14
C GLN A 131 1.66 6.29 21.87
N HIS A 132 1.12 5.67 20.82
CA HIS A 132 1.85 5.46 19.56
C HIS A 132 2.14 6.77 18.82
N ARG A 133 1.25 7.77 18.92
CA ARG A 133 1.43 9.09 18.28
C ARG A 133 2.56 9.85 18.97
N LEU A 134 2.56 9.88 20.30
CA LEU A 134 3.62 10.48 21.10
C LEU A 134 4.97 9.80 20.83
N LEU A 135 5.02 8.46 20.87
CA LEU A 135 6.25 7.71 20.57
C LEU A 135 6.74 7.91 19.13
N GLY A 136 5.82 8.00 18.16
CA GLY A 136 6.16 8.31 16.77
C GLY A 136 6.76 9.71 16.61
N CYS A 137 6.17 10.71 17.26
CA CYS A 137 6.69 12.09 17.31
C CYS A 137 8.08 12.15 17.95
N MET A 138 8.28 11.43 19.06
CA MET A 138 9.60 11.33 19.73
C MET A 138 10.66 10.68 18.85
N GLU A 139 10.33 9.56 18.19
CA GLU A 139 11.30 8.80 17.38
C GLU A 139 11.65 9.53 16.07
N THR A 140 10.68 10.17 15.43
CA THR A 140 10.88 10.81 14.12
C THR A 140 11.37 12.26 14.23
N GLY A 141 11.14 12.94 15.35
CA GLY A 141 11.42 14.37 15.47
C GLY A 141 10.37 15.26 14.79
N VAL A 142 9.31 14.68 14.21
CA VAL A 142 8.28 15.40 13.45
C VAL A 142 7.15 15.79 14.40
N SER A 143 6.90 17.09 14.55
CA SER A 143 5.77 17.61 15.32
C SER A 143 4.44 17.15 14.74
N ILE A 144 3.49 16.82 15.62
CA ILE A 144 2.17 16.31 15.23
C ILE A 144 1.09 17.27 15.70
N ARG A 145 0.04 17.44 14.90
CA ARG A 145 -1.14 18.21 15.28
C ARG A 145 -2.23 17.25 15.73
N ASN A 146 -2.70 17.40 16.97
CA ASN A 146 -3.70 16.50 17.57
C ASN A 146 -4.64 17.27 18.51
N VAL A 147 -5.80 16.66 18.78
CA VAL A 147 -6.63 17.10 19.91
C VAL A 147 -6.00 16.55 21.19
N VAL A 148 -5.70 17.37 22.17
CA VAL A 148 -5.37 16.91 23.53
C VAL A 148 -6.64 17.04 24.37
N VAL A 149 -6.97 16.00 25.13
CA VAL A 149 -8.13 15.94 26.02
C VAL A 149 -7.67 15.59 27.43
N THR A 150 -8.10 16.32 28.45
CA THR A 150 -7.84 16.05 29.87
C THR A 150 -9.13 15.75 30.64
N GLY A 151 -9.00 15.39 31.93
CA GLY A 151 -10.15 15.09 32.77
C GLY A 151 -10.73 13.69 32.58
N VAL A 152 -10.04 12.80 31.84
CA VAL A 152 -10.51 11.43 31.63
C VAL A 152 -10.36 10.61 32.90
N ASP A 153 -11.42 9.90 33.31
CA ASP A 153 -11.33 8.99 34.47
C ASP A 153 -10.33 7.85 34.21
N ASP A 154 -9.51 7.55 35.22
CA ASP A 154 -8.47 6.51 35.18
C ASP A 154 -9.02 5.12 34.81
N GLU A 155 -10.30 4.85 35.10
CA GLU A 155 -10.96 3.58 34.77
C GLU A 155 -11.15 3.39 33.25
N ASN A 156 -11.22 4.48 32.49
CA ASN A 156 -11.41 4.44 31.04
C ASN A 156 -10.16 4.01 30.28
N VAL A 157 -8.97 4.05 30.89
CA VAL A 157 -7.69 3.60 30.28
C VAL A 157 -7.78 2.16 29.74
N LYS A 158 -8.65 1.32 30.31
CA LYS A 158 -8.85 -0.07 29.86
C LYS A 158 -9.67 -0.20 28.57
N ASN A 159 -10.45 0.81 28.20
CA ASN A 159 -11.47 0.71 27.14
C ASN A 159 -11.08 1.39 25.82
N VAL A 160 -10.04 2.24 25.80
CA VAL A 160 -9.82 3.16 24.66
C VAL A 160 -9.20 2.49 23.41
N ASP A 161 -8.56 1.32 23.52
CA ASP A 161 -7.79 0.77 22.39
C ASP A 161 -8.36 -0.58 21.86
N THR A 162 -9.67 -0.60 21.58
CA THR A 162 -10.32 -1.70 20.84
C THR A 162 -10.76 -1.32 19.43
N GLY A 163 -10.50 -0.08 18.99
CA GLY A 163 -10.85 0.40 17.66
C GLY A 163 -10.17 -0.40 16.56
N LYS A 164 -10.92 -1.25 15.87
CA LYS A 164 -10.46 -1.98 14.68
C LYS A 164 -9.86 -0.97 13.69
N ALA A 165 -8.58 -1.13 13.34
CA ALA A 165 -7.93 -0.28 12.35
C ALA A 165 -8.72 -0.30 11.04
N ARG A 166 -9.11 0.89 10.54
CA ARG A 166 -9.79 1.01 9.24
C ARG A 166 -8.95 0.35 8.16
N THR A 167 -9.58 -0.50 7.36
CA THR A 167 -8.99 -1.18 6.21
C THR A 167 -9.21 -0.35 4.95
N LEU A 168 -8.50 -0.68 3.87
CA LEU A 168 -8.76 -0.07 2.56
C LEU A 168 -10.23 -0.27 2.12
N ILE A 169 -10.85 -1.39 2.48
CA ILE A 169 -12.27 -1.67 2.21
C ILE A 169 -13.13 -0.64 2.93
N ASP A 170 -12.90 -0.42 4.23
CA ASP A 170 -13.66 0.55 5.04
C ASP A 170 -13.54 1.98 4.47
N ILE A 171 -12.35 2.36 3.97
CA ILE A 171 -12.13 3.67 3.35
C ILE A 171 -12.86 3.79 2.00
N LEU A 172 -12.85 2.74 1.17
CA LEU A 172 -13.58 2.73 -0.09
C LEU A 172 -15.10 2.79 0.14
N GLU A 173 -15.61 2.06 1.14
CA GLU A 173 -17.03 2.10 1.52
C GLU A 173 -17.44 3.49 1.99
N TYR A 174 -16.60 4.11 2.82
CA TYR A 174 -16.81 5.48 3.28
C TYR A 174 -16.81 6.49 2.11
N ALA A 175 -15.98 6.26 1.09
CA ALA A 175 -15.94 7.08 -0.12
C ALA A 175 -17.12 6.85 -1.08
N GLY A 176 -18.07 5.95 -0.75
CA GLY A 176 -19.23 5.64 -1.59
C GLY A 176 -18.93 4.70 -2.75
N GLU A 177 -17.77 4.02 -2.74
CA GLU A 177 -17.44 3.02 -3.76
C GLU A 177 -18.30 1.76 -3.62
N VAL A 178 -18.53 1.09 -4.75
CA VAL A 178 -19.23 -0.19 -4.80
C VAL A 178 -18.25 -1.33 -5.06
N ASN A 179 -18.61 -2.56 -4.69
CA ASN A 179 -17.74 -3.73 -4.83
C ASN A 179 -16.37 -3.52 -4.16
N THR A 180 -16.38 -2.92 -2.96
CA THR A 180 -15.17 -2.45 -2.24
C THR A 180 -14.17 -3.55 -1.94
N ILE A 181 -14.64 -4.77 -1.66
CA ILE A 181 -13.78 -5.97 -1.50
C ILE A 181 -13.04 -6.29 -2.79
N GLY A 182 -13.75 -6.35 -3.91
CA GLY A 182 -13.17 -6.61 -5.22
C GLY A 182 -12.22 -5.49 -5.62
N LEU A 183 -12.65 -4.24 -5.48
CA LEU A 183 -11.86 -3.07 -5.81
C LEU A 183 -10.56 -2.99 -4.99
N ALA A 184 -10.64 -3.16 -3.66
CA ALA A 184 -9.45 -3.23 -2.80
C ALA A 184 -8.51 -4.37 -3.19
N THR A 185 -9.05 -5.51 -3.64
CA THR A 185 -8.25 -6.64 -4.14
C THR A 185 -7.53 -6.28 -5.43
N ALA A 186 -8.21 -5.69 -6.41
CA ALA A 186 -7.62 -5.24 -7.67
C ALA A 186 -6.54 -4.18 -7.44
N ILE A 187 -6.82 -3.15 -6.64
CA ILE A 187 -5.87 -2.07 -6.29
C ILE A 187 -4.58 -2.67 -5.73
N LYS A 188 -4.66 -3.50 -4.69
CA LYS A 188 -3.46 -4.08 -4.06
C LYS A 188 -2.70 -5.00 -5.00
N ALA A 189 -3.42 -5.80 -5.79
CA ALA A 189 -2.83 -6.75 -6.73
C ALA A 189 -2.05 -6.05 -7.85
N ILE A 190 -2.66 -5.04 -8.45
CA ILE A 190 -2.11 -4.29 -9.57
C ILE A 190 -1.00 -3.34 -9.09
N GLN A 191 -1.19 -2.66 -7.95
CA GLN A 191 -0.13 -1.85 -7.37
C GLN A 191 1.09 -2.70 -7.00
N GLY A 192 0.90 -3.91 -6.49
CA GLY A 192 2.00 -4.87 -6.28
C GLY A 192 2.72 -5.24 -7.58
N TRP A 193 1.95 -5.49 -8.64
CA TRP A 193 2.48 -5.76 -9.98
C TRP A 193 3.32 -4.59 -10.52
N GLU A 194 2.84 -3.35 -10.42
CA GLU A 194 3.58 -2.15 -10.82
C GLU A 194 4.86 -1.96 -10.01
N LEU A 195 4.87 -2.40 -8.76
CA LEU A 195 6.04 -2.39 -7.88
C LEU A 195 6.98 -3.61 -8.10
N GLY A 196 6.71 -4.43 -9.12
CA GLY A 196 7.56 -5.56 -9.51
C GLY A 196 7.27 -6.88 -8.79
N GLU A 197 6.15 -7.03 -8.09
CA GLU A 197 5.72 -8.31 -7.53
C GLU A 197 5.30 -9.25 -8.68
N ARG A 198 6.09 -10.29 -8.92
CA ARG A 198 5.79 -11.36 -9.89
C ARG A 198 5.55 -12.71 -9.22
N VAL A 199 6.21 -12.94 -8.09
CA VAL A 199 6.18 -14.20 -7.35
C VAL A 199 5.44 -14.00 -6.03
N PRO A 200 4.53 -14.90 -5.61
CA PRO A 200 3.89 -14.80 -4.32
C PRO A 200 4.91 -14.76 -3.18
N GLY A 201 4.76 -13.78 -2.28
CA GLY A 201 5.65 -13.61 -1.14
C GLY A 201 6.94 -12.84 -1.45
N SER A 202 7.19 -12.46 -2.71
CA SER A 202 8.17 -11.43 -3.00
C SER A 202 7.64 -10.08 -2.50
N ALA A 203 8.46 -9.36 -1.74
CA ALA A 203 8.09 -8.02 -1.30
C ALA A 203 8.14 -7.08 -2.52
N PRO A 204 7.06 -6.33 -2.83
CA PRO A 204 7.12 -5.29 -3.84
C PRO A 204 8.24 -4.28 -3.51
N LYS A 205 8.80 -3.61 -4.52
CA LYS A 205 9.86 -2.60 -4.33
C LYS A 205 9.40 -1.37 -3.52
N GLY A 206 8.12 -1.29 -3.16
CA GLY A 206 7.51 -0.26 -2.32
C GLY A 206 6.51 -0.85 -1.33
N LYS A 207 6.05 -0.04 -0.37
CA LYS A 207 5.00 -0.43 0.59
C LYS A 207 3.63 -0.07 0.04
N ILE A 208 2.70 -1.01 0.05
CA ILE A 208 1.28 -0.78 -0.21
C ILE A 208 0.61 -0.42 1.10
N THR A 209 0.18 0.83 1.25
CA THR A 209 -0.59 1.35 2.39
C THR A 209 -2.02 1.68 1.96
N ILE A 210 -2.86 2.07 2.92
CA ILE A 210 -4.23 2.54 2.62
C ILE A 210 -4.17 3.79 1.75
N ASN A 211 -3.35 4.77 2.13
CA ASN A 211 -3.20 6.03 1.38
C ASN A 211 -2.67 5.80 -0.03
N THR A 212 -1.64 4.95 -0.20
CA THR A 212 -1.13 4.64 -1.54
C THR A 212 -2.17 3.89 -2.37
N GLY A 213 -3.04 3.09 -1.77
CA GLY A 213 -4.14 2.43 -2.46
C GLY A 213 -5.23 3.40 -2.94
N VAL A 214 -5.60 4.37 -2.09
CA VAL A 214 -6.57 5.44 -2.44
C VAL A 214 -5.99 6.35 -3.52
N GLU A 215 -4.73 6.73 -3.40
CA GLU A 215 -4.01 7.50 -4.42
C GLU A 215 -3.99 6.76 -5.76
N PHE A 216 -3.64 5.46 -5.72
CA PHE A 216 -3.57 4.63 -6.92
C PHE A 216 -4.93 4.53 -7.63
N LEU A 217 -6.03 4.39 -6.88
CA LEU A 217 -7.38 4.43 -7.46
C LEU A 217 -7.72 5.78 -8.09
N ARG A 218 -7.21 6.88 -7.54
CA ARG A 218 -7.44 8.22 -8.10
C ARG A 218 -6.69 8.41 -9.42
N GLN A 219 -5.47 7.89 -9.50
CA GLN A 219 -4.64 7.93 -10.71
C GLN A 219 -5.12 6.95 -11.78
N HIS A 220 -5.77 5.85 -11.37
CA HIS A 220 -6.24 4.79 -12.25
C HIS A 220 -7.73 4.47 -12.00
N PRO A 221 -8.64 5.37 -12.41
CA PRO A 221 -10.06 5.19 -12.18
C PRO A 221 -10.65 3.94 -12.88
N GLU A 222 -10.01 3.46 -13.95
CA GLU A 222 -10.35 2.24 -14.70
C GLU A 222 -10.27 0.96 -13.86
N LEU A 223 -9.60 0.99 -12.71
CA LEU A 223 -9.55 -0.14 -11.77
C LEU A 223 -10.94 -0.59 -11.31
N ARG A 224 -11.95 0.29 -11.36
CA ARG A 224 -13.36 -0.06 -11.08
C ARG A 224 -13.90 -1.04 -12.10
N ASP A 225 -13.59 -0.83 -13.38
CA ASP A 225 -14.02 -1.70 -14.47
C ASP A 225 -13.25 -3.01 -14.45
N ILE A 226 -11.92 -2.94 -14.25
CA ILE A 226 -11.06 -4.11 -14.12
C ILE A 226 -11.52 -4.99 -12.95
N ALA A 227 -11.86 -4.40 -11.80
CA ALA A 227 -12.35 -5.16 -10.65
C ALA A 227 -13.66 -5.89 -10.95
N ARG A 228 -14.61 -5.24 -11.63
CA ARG A 228 -15.89 -5.84 -12.06
C ARG A 228 -15.66 -6.96 -13.06
N GLU A 229 -14.83 -6.72 -14.08
CA GLU A 229 -14.54 -7.68 -15.13
C GLU A 229 -13.80 -8.90 -14.58
N ALA A 230 -12.75 -8.71 -13.77
CA ALA A 230 -12.01 -9.79 -13.14
C ALA A 230 -12.90 -10.66 -12.24
N GLN A 231 -13.84 -10.05 -11.52
CA GLN A 231 -14.82 -10.78 -10.72
C GLN A 231 -15.75 -11.62 -11.62
N GLY A 232 -16.23 -11.06 -12.73
CA GLY A 232 -17.04 -11.80 -13.71
C GLY A 232 -16.28 -12.98 -14.34
N LEU A 233 -15.03 -12.76 -14.75
CA LEU A 233 -14.16 -13.80 -15.31
C LEU A 233 -13.84 -14.89 -14.29
N SER A 234 -13.62 -14.54 -13.02
CA SER A 234 -13.27 -15.54 -11.99
C SER A 234 -14.35 -16.60 -11.75
N LYS A 235 -15.61 -16.27 -12.07
CA LYS A 235 -16.74 -17.20 -12.00
C LYS A 235 -16.81 -18.13 -13.20
N ARG A 236 -16.19 -17.74 -14.32
CA ARG A 236 -16.30 -18.41 -15.64
C ARG A 236 -15.02 -19.13 -16.05
N VAL A 237 -13.87 -18.79 -15.45
CA VAL A 237 -12.57 -19.39 -15.73
C VAL A 237 -12.08 -20.15 -14.49
N PRO A 238 -12.34 -21.46 -14.38
CA PRO A 238 -11.94 -22.26 -13.21
C PRO A 238 -10.44 -22.21 -12.97
N GLY A 239 -10.05 -22.11 -11.70
CA GLY A 239 -8.66 -22.16 -11.27
C GLY A 239 -7.92 -20.82 -11.26
N LEU A 240 -8.47 -19.77 -11.89
CA LEU A 240 -7.94 -18.40 -11.77
C LEU A 240 -8.73 -17.60 -10.76
N THR A 241 -8.01 -16.94 -9.85
CA THR A 241 -8.59 -16.06 -8.84
C THR A 241 -8.87 -14.67 -9.43
N MET A 242 -9.79 -13.93 -8.82
CA MET A 242 -10.06 -12.53 -9.16
C MET A 242 -8.78 -11.68 -9.10
N LYS A 243 -7.92 -11.88 -8.09
CA LYS A 243 -6.60 -11.22 -7.98
C LYS A 243 -5.75 -11.42 -9.24
N GLN A 244 -5.64 -12.67 -9.70
CA GLN A 244 -4.83 -13.00 -10.88
C GLN A 244 -5.42 -12.41 -12.15
N LEU A 245 -6.74 -12.51 -12.30
CA LEU A 245 -7.44 -11.94 -13.45
C LEU A 245 -7.30 -10.42 -13.49
N ALA A 246 -7.42 -9.72 -12.36
CA ALA A 246 -7.20 -8.26 -12.32
C ALA A 246 -5.80 -7.88 -12.83
N ILE A 247 -4.76 -8.64 -12.42
CA ILE A 247 -3.40 -8.42 -12.91
C ILE A 247 -3.27 -8.75 -14.40
N LEU A 248 -3.82 -9.88 -14.87
CA LEU A 248 -3.77 -10.25 -16.30
C LEU A 248 -4.48 -9.21 -17.17
N ILE A 249 -5.66 -8.76 -16.75
CA ILE A 249 -6.39 -7.68 -17.44
C ILE A 249 -5.53 -6.44 -17.54
N TRP A 250 -5.04 -5.97 -16.40
CA TRP A 250 -4.20 -4.78 -16.34
C TRP A 250 -2.96 -4.88 -17.21
N ALA A 251 -2.26 -6.01 -17.14
CA ALA A 251 -0.99 -6.20 -17.82
C ALA A 251 -1.18 -6.40 -19.33
N PHE A 252 -2.22 -7.11 -19.75
CA PHE A 252 -2.51 -7.33 -21.18
C PHE A 252 -2.97 -6.04 -21.86
N ASP A 253 -3.88 -5.27 -21.24
CA ASP A 253 -4.43 -4.04 -21.83
C ASP A 253 -3.39 -2.91 -22.01
N ARG A 254 -2.16 -3.08 -21.51
CA ARG A 254 -1.09 -2.09 -21.54
C ARG A 254 0.06 -2.43 -22.48
N ILE A 255 -0.10 -3.47 -23.31
CA ILE A 255 0.94 -3.88 -24.26
C ILE A 255 0.92 -2.99 -25.50
N ASP A 256 -0.21 -2.91 -26.20
CA ASP A 256 -0.42 -2.08 -27.39
C ASP A 256 -1.91 -1.72 -27.60
N GLU A 257 -2.22 -0.97 -28.67
CA GLU A 257 -3.56 -0.47 -28.97
C GLU A 257 -4.60 -1.58 -29.25
N GLU A 258 -4.16 -2.74 -29.74
CA GLU A 258 -5.04 -3.86 -30.08
C GLU A 258 -5.27 -4.82 -28.89
N SER A 259 -4.44 -4.69 -27.86
CA SER A 259 -4.35 -5.68 -26.78
C SER A 259 -5.63 -5.84 -25.97
N GLU A 260 -6.42 -4.78 -25.79
CA GLU A 260 -7.72 -4.89 -25.09
C GLU A 260 -8.71 -5.78 -25.87
N LEU A 261 -8.76 -5.62 -27.20
CA LEU A 261 -9.62 -6.42 -28.07
C LEU A 261 -9.13 -7.87 -28.12
N ASP A 262 -7.83 -8.07 -28.29
CA ASP A 262 -7.20 -9.39 -28.28
C ASP A 262 -7.44 -10.11 -26.95
N ARG A 263 -7.31 -9.42 -25.82
CA ARG A 263 -7.58 -9.97 -24.48
C ARG A 263 -9.02 -10.45 -24.36
N LYS A 264 -9.96 -9.61 -24.78
CA LYS A 264 -11.39 -9.95 -24.73
C LYS A 264 -11.67 -11.19 -25.58
N ALA A 265 -11.12 -11.24 -26.80
CA ALA A 265 -11.25 -12.40 -27.67
C ALA A 265 -10.59 -13.66 -27.07
N PHE A 266 -9.41 -13.53 -26.47
CA PHE A 266 -8.69 -14.61 -25.81
C PHE A 266 -9.51 -15.23 -24.67
N PHE A 267 -10.01 -14.42 -23.74
CA PHE A 267 -10.82 -14.91 -22.62
C PHE A 267 -12.18 -15.43 -23.09
N GLU A 268 -12.78 -14.84 -24.11
CA GLU A 268 -14.03 -15.33 -24.68
C GLU A 268 -13.87 -16.73 -25.30
N LYS A 269 -12.83 -16.93 -26.13
CA LYS A 269 -12.47 -18.24 -26.69
C LYS A 269 -12.15 -19.24 -25.59
N LEU A 270 -11.38 -18.83 -24.57
CA LEU A 270 -11.05 -19.67 -23.41
C LEU A 270 -12.32 -20.15 -22.69
N ILE A 271 -13.35 -19.31 -22.57
CA ILE A 271 -14.60 -19.65 -21.89
C ILE A 271 -15.51 -20.51 -22.78
N LYS A 272 -15.75 -20.10 -24.03
CA LYS A 272 -16.64 -20.81 -24.97
C LYS A 272 -16.09 -22.17 -25.38
N GLY A 273 -14.79 -22.26 -25.65
CA GLY A 273 -14.13 -23.47 -26.15
C GLY A 273 -14.45 -23.82 -27.60
N SER A 274 -15.31 -23.06 -28.28
CA SER A 274 -15.63 -23.23 -29.69
C SER A 274 -14.61 -22.55 -30.60
N GLY A 275 -14.31 -23.14 -31.76
CA GLY A 275 -13.41 -22.54 -32.75
C GLY A 275 -11.92 -22.64 -32.40
N LEU A 276 -11.56 -23.57 -31.50
CA LEU A 276 -10.19 -23.85 -31.12
C LEU A 276 -9.67 -25.06 -31.90
N ALA A 277 -8.67 -24.86 -32.74
CA ALA A 277 -8.05 -25.93 -33.53
C ALA A 277 -6.99 -26.70 -32.72
N GLU A 278 -6.57 -27.86 -33.21
CA GLU A 278 -5.44 -28.58 -32.64
C GLU A 278 -4.18 -27.72 -32.67
N GLY A 279 -3.47 -27.66 -31.54
CA GLY A 279 -2.29 -26.83 -31.37
C GLY A 279 -2.56 -25.36 -31.02
N ASP A 280 -3.81 -24.93 -30.87
CA ASP A 280 -4.14 -23.59 -30.36
C ASP A 280 -3.69 -23.44 -28.88
N PRO A 281 -2.85 -22.44 -28.53
CA PRO A 281 -2.44 -22.19 -27.14
C PRO A 281 -3.60 -22.02 -26.15
N ILE A 282 -4.73 -21.45 -26.60
CA ILE A 282 -5.95 -21.29 -25.77
C ILE A 282 -6.56 -22.65 -25.46
N LEU A 283 -6.56 -23.58 -26.43
CA LEU A 283 -7.00 -24.97 -26.22
C LEU A 283 -6.11 -25.68 -25.21
N ALA A 284 -4.80 -25.51 -25.34
CA ALA A 284 -3.83 -26.09 -24.42
C ALA A 284 -4.04 -25.57 -22.99
N LEU A 285 -4.31 -24.26 -22.81
CA LEU A 285 -4.66 -23.66 -21.52
C LEU A 285 -5.96 -24.22 -20.96
N ARG A 286 -7.02 -24.28 -21.79
CA ARG A 286 -8.33 -24.81 -21.38
C ARG A 286 -8.21 -26.25 -20.88
N ASN A 287 -7.51 -27.10 -21.63
CA ASN A 287 -7.28 -28.50 -21.28
C ASN A 287 -6.41 -28.64 -20.02
N PHE A 288 -5.46 -27.73 -19.80
CA PHE A 288 -4.68 -27.68 -18.56
C PHE A 288 -5.58 -27.35 -17.35
N LEU A 289 -6.37 -26.27 -17.42
CA LEU A 289 -7.24 -25.84 -16.31
C LEU A 289 -8.32 -26.88 -15.99
N ALA A 290 -8.89 -27.53 -17.01
CA ALA A 290 -9.85 -28.61 -16.83
C ALA A 290 -9.23 -29.81 -16.10
N ARG A 291 -8.06 -30.28 -16.54
CA ARG A 291 -7.33 -31.37 -15.87
C ARG A 291 -6.92 -31.00 -14.45
N ASP A 292 -6.44 -29.78 -14.23
CA ASP A 292 -6.08 -29.28 -12.90
C ASP A 292 -7.28 -29.27 -11.94
N SER A 293 -8.45 -28.84 -12.43
CA SER A 293 -9.68 -28.79 -11.63
C SER A 293 -10.14 -30.18 -11.16
N ALA A 294 -9.91 -31.21 -11.99
CA ALA A 294 -10.23 -32.60 -11.69
C ALA A 294 -9.12 -33.33 -10.89
N SER A 295 -7.93 -32.74 -10.76
CA SER A 295 -6.80 -33.36 -10.07
C SER A 295 -6.94 -33.30 -8.55
N ALA A 296 -6.60 -34.40 -7.87
CA ALA A 296 -6.45 -34.42 -6.42
C ALA A 296 -5.30 -33.51 -5.94
N LYS A 297 -4.22 -33.42 -6.72
CA LYS A 297 -3.08 -32.54 -6.48
C LYS A 297 -3.13 -31.36 -7.45
N LYS A 298 -3.68 -30.25 -6.98
CA LYS A 298 -3.85 -29.03 -7.78
C LYS A 298 -2.54 -28.29 -7.95
N ALA A 299 -2.38 -27.67 -9.12
CA ALA A 299 -1.34 -26.69 -9.39
C ALA A 299 -1.48 -25.50 -8.45
N THR A 300 -0.34 -24.91 -8.10
CA THR A 300 -0.34 -23.72 -7.25
C THR A 300 -0.99 -22.55 -7.98
N PRO A 301 -1.54 -21.56 -7.25
CA PRO A 301 -2.04 -20.33 -7.87
C PRO A 301 -1.00 -19.70 -8.81
N TYR A 302 0.25 -19.57 -8.36
CA TYR A 302 1.34 -19.03 -9.18
C TYR A 302 1.56 -19.78 -10.49
N HIS A 303 1.53 -21.11 -10.46
CA HIS A 303 1.71 -21.92 -11.67
C HIS A 303 0.59 -21.69 -12.69
N ARG A 304 -0.67 -21.60 -12.24
CA ARG A 304 -1.81 -21.29 -13.12
C ARG A 304 -1.72 -19.89 -13.71
N PHE A 305 -1.28 -18.92 -12.91
CA PHE A 305 -1.06 -17.55 -13.35
C PHE A 305 0.01 -17.48 -14.45
N ALA A 306 1.16 -18.10 -14.22
CA ALA A 306 2.25 -18.13 -15.20
C ALA A 306 1.89 -18.90 -16.48
N ILE A 307 1.23 -20.06 -16.38
CA ILE A 307 0.76 -20.79 -17.57
C ILE A 307 -0.25 -19.97 -18.37
N THR A 308 -1.10 -19.18 -17.71
CA THR A 308 -2.06 -18.30 -18.40
C THR A 308 -1.36 -17.18 -19.15
N ALA A 309 -0.38 -16.50 -18.53
CA ALA A 309 0.44 -15.50 -19.21
C ALA A 309 1.23 -16.11 -20.39
N LYS A 310 1.77 -17.32 -20.23
CA LYS A 310 2.47 -18.03 -21.32
C LYS A 310 1.54 -18.39 -22.48
N ALA A 311 0.31 -18.80 -22.19
CA ALA A 311 -0.68 -19.08 -23.22
C ALA A 311 -1.06 -17.83 -24.01
N TRP A 312 -1.18 -16.69 -23.32
CA TRP A 312 -1.40 -15.39 -23.95
C TRP A 312 -0.26 -15.01 -24.90
N ASN A 313 0.99 -15.06 -24.45
CA ASN A 313 2.14 -14.73 -25.29
C ASN A 313 2.20 -15.62 -26.54
N LEU A 314 2.03 -16.94 -26.37
CA LEU A 314 2.02 -17.88 -27.50
C LEU A 314 0.86 -17.64 -28.46
N HIS A 315 -0.30 -17.20 -27.95
CA HIS A 315 -1.44 -16.83 -28.78
C HIS A 315 -1.13 -15.59 -29.62
N ARG A 316 -0.54 -14.55 -29.03
CA ARG A 316 -0.15 -13.33 -29.74
C ARG A 316 0.96 -13.56 -30.76
N ASP A 317 1.89 -14.45 -30.46
CA ASP A 317 2.95 -14.87 -31.39
C ASP A 317 2.43 -15.73 -32.56
N GLY A 318 1.15 -16.12 -32.56
CA GLY A 318 0.59 -17.06 -33.54
C GLY A 318 1.23 -18.46 -33.46
N ALA A 319 1.82 -18.81 -32.33
CA ALA A 319 2.53 -20.06 -32.14
C ALA A 319 1.57 -21.25 -32.00
N ILE A 320 2.05 -22.43 -32.38
CA ILE A 320 1.30 -23.68 -32.26
C ILE A 320 1.91 -24.53 -31.14
N VAL A 321 1.09 -24.94 -30.18
CA VAL A 321 1.52 -25.73 -29.01
C VAL A 321 0.46 -26.75 -28.58
N GLY A 322 0.87 -28.01 -28.44
CA GLY A 322 -0.02 -29.06 -27.95
C GLY A 322 -0.15 -29.11 -26.42
N THR A 323 0.83 -28.58 -25.66
CA THR A 323 0.81 -28.59 -24.20
C THR A 323 1.65 -27.46 -23.60
N LEU A 324 1.08 -26.75 -22.63
CA LEU A 324 1.77 -25.71 -21.87
C LEU A 324 2.59 -26.31 -20.71
N LYS A 325 3.79 -25.76 -20.50
CA LYS A 325 4.70 -26.15 -19.41
C LYS A 325 5.29 -24.90 -18.76
N PHE A 326 5.39 -24.91 -17.43
CA PHE A 326 6.05 -23.87 -16.65
C PHE A 326 6.71 -24.46 -15.39
N LYS A 327 7.98 -24.18 -15.16
CA LYS A 327 8.70 -24.60 -13.94
C LYS A 327 8.71 -23.49 -12.89
N ALA A 328 7.85 -23.60 -11.89
CA ALA A 328 7.68 -22.59 -10.86
C ALA A 328 8.78 -22.54 -9.77
N GLY A 329 9.67 -23.53 -9.69
CA GLY A 329 10.68 -23.64 -8.63
C GLY A 329 11.77 -24.68 -8.93
N GLY A 330 12.78 -24.74 -8.06
CA GLY A 330 13.98 -25.59 -8.22
C GLY A 330 15.10 -24.90 -9.02
N GLU A 331 16.22 -25.60 -9.22
CA GLU A 331 17.42 -25.05 -9.91
C GLU A 331 17.17 -24.58 -11.35
N LYS A 332 16.10 -25.09 -11.98
CA LYS A 332 15.70 -24.75 -13.36
C LYS A 332 14.35 -24.03 -13.38
N ALA A 333 14.06 -23.20 -12.37
CA ALA A 333 12.86 -22.39 -12.32
C ALA A 333 12.85 -21.38 -13.48
N GLU A 334 11.72 -21.27 -14.17
CA GLU A 334 11.47 -20.25 -15.19
C GLU A 334 11.06 -18.94 -14.50
N ALA A 335 11.54 -17.81 -15.03
CA ALA A 335 11.03 -16.50 -14.65
C ALA A 335 9.54 -16.38 -15.02
N PHE A 336 8.81 -15.49 -14.35
CA PHE A 336 7.41 -15.23 -14.72
C PHE A 336 7.34 -14.82 -16.20
N PRO A 337 6.45 -15.41 -17.02
CA PRO A 337 6.27 -15.00 -18.40
C PRO A 337 5.67 -13.59 -18.45
N GLU A 338 6.50 -12.58 -18.71
CA GLU A 338 6.02 -11.20 -18.87
C GLU A 338 5.10 -11.13 -20.09
N PRO A 339 3.91 -10.52 -19.96
CA PRO A 339 2.99 -10.37 -21.07
C PRO A 339 3.60 -9.57 -22.23
N MET A 340 3.35 -10.06 -23.44
CA MET A 340 3.72 -9.44 -24.73
C MET A 340 2.56 -9.55 -25.71
#